data_AF-A0A2H0XT03-F1
#
_entry.id   AF-A0A2H0XT03-F1
#
_cell.length_a   1.000
_cell.length_b   1.000
_cell.length_c   1.000
_cell.angle_alpha   90.00
_cell.angle_beta   90.00
_cell.angle_gamma   90.00
#
_symmetry.space_group_name_H-M   'P 1'
#
loop_
_entity.id
_entity.type
_entity.pdbx_description
1 polymer ?
#
loop_
_entity_poly.entity_id
_entity_poly.type
_entity_poly.pdbx_seq_one_letter_code
_entity_poly.pdbx_strand_id
1 'polypeptide(L)' 'MVKVELRKGEPIEKALRKFKTRLKFEGVLDEIKDREYYEKPSQRRRKQREAAKRREVKRRKEAE' A
#
# COMPACT_ATOMS: atom_id res chain seq x y z
N MET A 1 10.09 -1.20 8.19
CA MET A 1 9.54 -0.89 9.53
C MET A 1 9.26 0.59 9.56
N VAL A 2 7.98 0.95 9.66
CA VAL A 2 7.55 2.34 9.49
C VAL A 2 7.95 3.17 10.71
N LYS A 3 8.77 4.21 10.52
CA LYS A 3 9.11 5.20 11.55
C LYS A 3 8.69 6.60 11.10
N VAL A 4 8.06 7.36 11.99
CA VAL A 4 7.78 8.80 11.79
C VAL A 4 8.40 9.55 12.95
N GLU A 5 9.29 10.50 12.64
CA GLU A 5 9.91 11.37 13.63
C GLU A 5 9.06 12.62 13.85
N LEU A 6 8.80 12.92 15.11
CA LEU A 6 8.00 14.04 15.55
C LEU A 6 8.91 15.22 15.91
N ARG A 7 8.58 16.41 15.39
CA ARG A 7 9.23 17.66 15.82
C ARG A 7 8.49 18.23 17.03
N LYS A 8 9.23 18.86 17.96
CA LYS A 8 8.65 19.52 19.13
C LYS A 8 7.65 20.59 18.67
N GLY A 9 6.38 20.45 19.05
CA GLY A 9 5.29 21.35 18.66
C GLY A 9 4.39 20.86 17.52
N GLU A 10 4.64 19.70 16.89
CA GLU A 10 3.64 19.14 15.96
C GLU A 10 2.46 18.51 16.73
N PRO A 11 1.21 18.76 16.29
CA PRO A 11 0.05 18.08 16.84
C PRO A 11 0.10 16.58 16.51
N ILE A 12 -0.18 15.74 17.51
CA ILE A 12 -0.15 14.27 17.44
C ILE A 12 -0.97 13.75 16.25
N GLU A 13 -2.10 14.39 15.96
CA GLU A 13 -3.00 13.97 14.89
C GLU A 13 -2.38 14.07 13.49
N LYS A 14 -1.50 15.07 13.28
CA LYS A 14 -0.73 15.20 12.04
C LYS A 14 0.30 14.08 11.91
N ALA A 15 0.89 13.66 13.02
CA ALA A 15 1.81 12.52 13.08
C ALA A 15 1.13 11.21 12.69
N LEU A 16 -0.07 10.97 13.25
CA LEU A 16 -0.87 9.79 12.95
C LEU A 16 -1.28 9.73 11.47
N ARG A 17 -1.65 10.87 10.87
CA ARG A 17 -1.92 10.95 9.43
C ARG A 17 -0.68 10.61 8.60
N LYS A 18 0.48 11.19 8.92
CA LYS A 18 1.75 10.87 8.23
C LYS A 18 2.11 9.38 8.36
N PHE A 19 1.93 8.82 9.55
CA PHE A 19 2.18 7.40 9.82
C PHE A 19 1.24 6.49 9.01
N LYS A 20 -0.06 6.81 8.96
CA LYS A 20 -1.03 6.08 8.14
C LYS A 20 -0.70 6.15 6.64
N THR A 21 -0.25 7.30 6.15
CA THR A 21 0.18 7.43 4.75
C THR A 21 1.45 6.62 4.48
N ARG A 22 2.43 6.65 5.38
CA ARG A 22 3.66 5.84 5.28
C ARG A 22 3.36 4.34 5.31
N LEU A 23 2.46 3.88 6.20
CA LEU A 23 1.99 2.49 6.27
C LEU A 23 1.35 2.02 4.95
N LYS A 24 0.52 2.88 4.34
CA LYS A 24 -0.09 2.59 3.04
C LYS A 24 0.93 2.55 1.91
N PHE A 25 1.91 3.46 1.94
CA PHE A 25 2.96 3.51 0.94
C PHE A 25 3.89 2.29 1.00
N GLU A 26 4.27 1.87 2.20
CA GLU A 26 5.13 0.71 2.42
C GLU A 26 4.37 -0.62 2.18
N GLY A 27 3.04 -0.59 2.04
CA GLY A 27 2.24 -1.77 1.65
C GLY A 27 2.13 -2.84 2.74
N VAL A 28 2.52 -2.52 3.98
CA VAL A 28 2.60 -3.48 5.10
C VAL A 28 1.26 -4.18 5.36
N LEU A 29 0.14 -3.46 5.22
CA LEU A 29 -1.19 -4.03 5.42
C LEU A 29 -1.59 -5.01 4.31
N ASP A 30 -1.14 -4.75 3.07
CA ASP A 30 -1.40 -5.65 1.95
C ASP A 30 -0.53 -6.90 2.06
N GLU A 31 0.71 -6.74 2.53
CA GLU A 31 1.63 -7.85 2.79
C GLU A 31 1.14 -8.78 3.91
N ILE A 32 0.58 -8.23 4.99
CA ILE A 32 -0.03 -9.03 6.05
C ILE A 32 -1.14 -9.92 5.48
N LYS A 33 -2.06 -9.33 4.69
CA LYS A 33 -3.17 -10.07 4.06
C LYS A 33 -2.70 -11.14 3.08
N ASP A 34 -1.65 -10.86 2.31
CA ASP A 34 -1.08 -11.82 1.37
C ASP A 34 -0.36 -12.98 2.10
N ARG A 35 0.09 -12.77 3.35
CA ARG A 35 0.76 -13.77 4.18
C ARG A 35 -0.18 -14.54 5.12
N GLU A 36 -1.45 -14.11 5.27
CA GLU A 36 -2.44 -14.77 6.14
C GLU A 36 -2.70 -16.23 5.74
N TYR A 37 -2.59 -16.55 4.46
CA TYR A 37 -2.78 -17.91 3.96
C TYR A 37 -1.82 -18.23 2.81
N TYR A 38 -1.58 -19.52 2.59
CA TYR A 38 -0.78 -19.95 1.45
C TYR A 38 -1.55 -19.74 0.14
N GLU A 39 -1.05 -18.82 -0.68
CA GLU A 39 -1.52 -18.64 -2.05
C GLU A 39 -0.65 -19.46 -3.01
N LYS A 40 -1.29 -20.33 -3.82
CA LYS A 40 -0.57 -21.10 -4.85
C LYS A 40 0.17 -20.14 -5.81
N PRO A 41 1.38 -20.50 -6.29
CA PRO A 41 2.16 -19.63 -7.17
C PRO A 41 1.42 -19.17 -8.44
N SER A 42 0.51 -20.00 -8.97
CA SER A 42 -0.34 -19.67 -10.11
C SER A 42 -1.34 -18.55 -9.80
N GLN A 43 -1.99 -18.60 -8.64
CA GLN A 43 -2.95 -17.58 -8.19
C GLN A 43 -2.25 -16.26 -7.92
N ARG A 44 -1.08 -16.30 -7.26
CA ARG A 44 -0.25 -15.11 -7.04
C ARG A 44 0.13 -14.42 -8.35
N ARG A 45 0.59 -15.18 -9.36
CA ARG A 45 0.91 -14.65 -10.70
C ARG A 45 -0.32 -14.07 -11.40
N ARG A 46 -1.49 -14.70 -11.25
CA ARG A 46 -2.75 -14.19 -11.81
C ARG A 46 -3.16 -12.86 -11.17
N LYS A 47 -3.16 -12.78 -9.84
CA LYS A 47 -3.46 -11.57 -9.06
C LYS A 47 -2.55 -10.40 -9.44
N GLN A 48 -1.24 -10.65 -9.60
CA GLN A 48 -0.28 -9.63 -10.05
C GLN A 48 -0.59 -9.10 -11.45
N ARG A 49 -0.92 -9.97 -12.42
CA ARG A 49 -1.30 -9.56 -13.78
C ARG A 49 -2.58 -8.73 -13.79
N GLU A 50 -3.59 -9.14 -13.04
CA GLU A 50 -4.85 -8.41 -12.92
C GLU A 50 -4.65 -7.03 -12.26
N ALA A 51 -3.82 -6.95 -11.21
CA ALA A 51 -3.47 -5.68 -10.57
C ALA A 51 -2.73 -4.73 -11.53
N ALA A 52 -1.80 -5.25 -12.35
CA ALA A 52 -1.09 -4.45 -13.35
C ALA A 52 -2.05 -3.88 -14.40
N LYS A 53 -2.95 -4.71 -14.96
CA LYS A 53 -3.98 -4.27 -15.90
C LYS A 53 -4.89 -3.19 -15.31
N ARG A 54 -5.34 -3.36 -14.06
CA ARG A 54 -6.16 -2.34 -13.38
C ARG A 54 -5.41 -1.01 -13.23
N ARG A 55 -4.11 -1.05 -12.90
CA ARG A 55 -3.26 0.16 -12.80
C ARG A 55 -3.07 0.85 -14.15
N GLU A 56 -2.96 0.09 -15.23
CA GLU A 56 -2.83 0.62 -16.59
C GLU A 56 -4.13 1.30 -17.05
N VAL A 57 -5.28 0.62 -16.89
CA VAL A 57 -6.60 1.17 -17.20
C VAL A 57 -6.85 2.48 -16.44
N LYS A 58 -6.49 2.52 -15.15
CA LYS A 58 -6.61 3.73 -14.35
C LYS A 58 -5.73 4.87 -14.88
N ARG A 59 -4.46 4.59 -15.22
CA ARG A 59 -3.55 5.59 -15.79
C ARG A 59 -4.05 6.15 -17.12
N ARG A 60 -4.60 5.29 -17.99
CA ARG A 60 -5.17 5.73 -19.27
C ARG A 60 -6.37 6.66 -19.08
N LYS A 61 -7.25 6.36 -18.12
CA LYS A 61 -8.39 7.23 -17.76
C LYS A 61 -7.99 8.56 -17.14
N GLU A 62 -6.84 8.63 -16.48
CA GLU A 62 -6.33 9.89 -15.88
C GLU A 62 -5.58 10.75 -16.92
N ALA A 63 -5.21 10.18 -18.06
CA ALA A 63 -4.51 10.87 -19.15
C ALA A 63 -5.45 11.38 -20.25
N GLU A 64 -6.69 10.91 -20.26
CA GLU A 64 -7.81 11.42 -21.06
C GLU A 64 -8.54 12.53 -20.29
#